data_AF-A0A2V3JFK9-F1
#
_entry.id   AF-A0A2V3JFK9-F1
#
_cell.length_a   1.000
_cell.length_b   1.000
_cell.length_c   1.000
_cell.angle_alpha   90.00
_cell.angle_beta   90.00
_cell.angle_gamma   90.00
#
_symmetry.space_group_name_H-M   'P 1'
#
loop_
_entity.id
_entity.type
_entity.pdbx_description
1 polymer ?
#
loop_
_entity_poly.entity_id
_entity_poly.type
_entity_poly.pdbx_seq_one_letter_code
_entity_poly.pdbx_strand_id
1 'polypeptide(L)' 'MVESRAKIVAAVCIIGLIIALGAAAYALATGSQYMHYYNLGVEAQEAGDYDKAIEYYHRAIELNPGFVDAYYNRGA' A
#
# COMPACT_ATOMS: atom_id res chain seq x y z
N MET A 1 37.62 8.01 -24.14
CA MET A 1 37.36 7.98 -22.67
C MET A 1 36.07 8.70 -22.25
N VAL A 2 35.68 9.80 -22.90
CA VAL A 2 34.46 10.57 -22.59
C VAL A 2 33.17 9.79 -22.90
N GLU A 3 33.14 9.07 -24.02
CA GLU A 3 31.95 8.34 -24.50
C GLU A 3 31.57 7.13 -23.61
N SER A 4 32.55 6.45 -23.01
CA SER A 4 32.30 5.38 -22.03
C SER A 4 31.72 5.90 -20.72
N ARG A 5 32.14 7.10 -20.26
CA ARG A 5 31.61 7.72 -19.05
C ARG A 5 30.17 8.21 -19.24
N ALA A 6 29.85 8.74 -20.42
CA ALA A 6 28.50 9.18 -20.76
C ALA A 6 27.47 8.04 -20.73
N LYS A 7 27.84 6.85 -21.24
CA LYS A 7 26.98 5.65 -21.20
C LYS A 7 26.71 5.17 -19.77
N ILE A 8 27.73 5.21 -18.91
CA ILE A 8 27.61 4.82 -17.49
C ILE A 8 26.68 5.79 -16.74
N VAL A 9 26.84 7.09 -16.95
CA VAL A 9 25.97 8.11 -16.33
C VAL A 9 24.52 7.95 -16.79
N ALA A 10 24.30 7.73 -18.08
CA ALA A 10 22.96 7.48 -18.62
C ALA A 10 22.30 6.22 -18.00
N ALA A 11 23.07 5.14 -17.84
CA ALA A 11 22.57 3.90 -17.22
C ALA A 11 22.16 4.11 -15.75
N VAL A 12 22.95 4.85 -14.96
CA VAL A 12 22.62 5.17 -13.56
C VAL A 12 21.34 6.00 -13.46
N CYS A 13 21.16 6.99 -14.34
CA CYS A 13 19.94 7.80 -14.38
C CYS A 13 18.70 6.95 -14.73
N ILE A 14 18.83 6.03 -15.68
CA ILE A 14 17.73 5.13 -16.07
C ILE A 14 17.35 4.20 -14.91
N ILE A 15 18.33 3.63 -14.20
CA ILE A 15 18.07 2.78 -13.03
C ILE A 15 17.36 3.57 -11.93
N GLY A 16 17.80 4.80 -11.65
CA GLY A 16 17.14 5.69 -10.69
C GLY A 16 15.69 5.99 -11.08
N LEU A 17 15.42 6.23 -12.36
CA LEU A 17 14.06 6.45 -12.87
C LEU A 17 13.17 5.21 -12.73
N ILE A 18 13.70 4.01 -13.01
CA ILE A 18 12.95 2.75 -12.86
C ILE A 18 12.56 2.50 -11.41
N ILE A 19 13.47 2.74 -10.46
CA ILE A 19 13.20 2.59 -9.01
C ILE A 19 12.11 3.58 -8.58
N ALA A 20 12.20 4.83 -9.02
CA ALA A 20 11.20 5.86 -8.69
C ALA A 20 9.80 5.51 -9.23
N LEU A 21 9.72 5.01 -10.47
CA LEU A 21 8.46 4.57 -11.07
C LEU A 21 7.89 3.33 -10.35
N GLY A 22 8.75 2.38 -9.96
CA GLY A 22 8.34 1.20 -9.20
C GLY A 22 7.75 1.56 -7.83
N ALA A 23 8.39 2.49 -7.12
CA ALA A 23 7.89 2.97 -5.82
C ALA A 23 6.53 3.69 -5.95
N ALA A 24 6.35 4.52 -6.99
CA ALA A 24 5.08 5.21 -7.24
C ALA A 24 3.95 4.23 -7.60
N ALA A 25 4.22 3.23 -8.45
CA ALA A 25 3.26 2.20 -8.80
C ALA A 25 2.86 1.34 -7.57
N TYR A 26 3.83 1.03 -6.71
CA TYR A 26 3.58 0.29 -5.47
C TYR A 26 2.69 1.09 -4.50
N ALA A 27 2.97 2.37 -4.31
CA ALA A 27 2.15 3.24 -3.45
C ALA A 27 0.69 3.38 -3.95
N LEU A 28 0.50 3.47 -5.28
CA LEU A 28 -0.84 3.50 -5.88
C LEU A 28 -1.58 2.17 -5.69
N ALA A 29 -0.86 1.04 -5.80
CA ALA A 29 -1.44 -0.29 -5.61
C ALA A 29 -1.78 -0.60 -4.15
N THR A 30 -0.98 -0.15 -3.18
CA THR A 30 -1.30 -0.31 -1.75
C THR A 30 -2.47 0.57 -1.34
N GLY A 31 -2.62 1.74 -1.99
CA GLY A 31 -3.71 2.69 -1.80
C GLY A 31 -5.10 2.05 -1.91
N SER A 32 -5.29 1.17 -2.88
CA SER A 32 -6.56 0.48 -3.10
C SER A 32 -6.75 -0.74 -2.19
N GLN A 33 -5.66 -1.41 -1.79
CA GLN A 33 -5.74 -2.68 -1.06
C GLN A 33 -6.18 -2.49 0.40
N TYR A 34 -5.68 -1.48 1.12
CA TYR A 34 -6.10 -1.27 2.51
C TYR A 34 -7.58 -0.85 2.59
N MET A 35 -8.06 -0.04 1.64
CA MET A 35 -9.48 0.36 1.54
C MET A 35 -10.37 -0.84 1.23
N HIS A 36 -9.90 -1.78 0.40
CA HIS A 36 -10.62 -3.01 0.12
C HIS A 36 -10.84 -3.83 1.41
N TYR A 37 -9.77 -4.06 2.19
CA TYR A 37 -9.89 -4.77 3.46
C TYR A 37 -10.76 -4.02 4.47
N TYR A 38 -10.67 -2.69 4.53
CA TYR A 38 -11.57 -1.91 5.37
C TYR A 38 -13.05 -2.10 5.02
N ASN A 39 -13.40 -2.06 3.73
CA ASN A 39 -14.78 -2.26 3.29
C ASN A 39 -15.27 -3.67 3.64
N LEU A 40 -14.44 -4.70 3.46
CA LEU A 40 -14.77 -6.06 3.90
C LEU A 40 -14.99 -6.15 5.42
N GLY A 41 -14.24 -5.39 6.20
CA GLY A 41 -14.43 -5.28 7.65
C GLY A 41 -15.78 -4.66 8.00
N VAL A 42 -16.17 -3.58 7.31
CA VAL A 42 -17.49 -2.95 7.47
C VAL A 42 -18.61 -3.93 7.11
N GLU A 43 -18.51 -4.62 5.97
CA GLU A 43 -19.50 -5.62 5.56
C GLU A 43 -19.61 -6.77 6.57
N ALA A 44 -18.49 -7.26 7.12
CA ALA A 44 -18.49 -8.31 8.14
C ALA A 44 -19.13 -7.83 9.45
N GLN A 45 -18.84 -6.59 9.87
CA GLN A 45 -19.46 -5.97 11.04
C GLN A 45 -20.96 -5.80 10.86
N GLU A 46 -21.42 -5.36 9.68
CA GLU A 46 -22.85 -5.25 9.35
C GLU A 46 -23.55 -6.62 9.35
N ALA A 47 -22.84 -7.68 8.97
CA ALA A 47 -23.30 -9.06 9.07
C ALA A 47 -23.27 -9.63 10.50
N GLY A 48 -22.70 -8.90 11.47
CA GLY A 48 -22.54 -9.33 12.86
C GLY A 48 -21.37 -10.31 13.09
N ASP A 49 -20.50 -10.51 12.09
CA ASP A 49 -19.30 -11.34 12.16
C ASP A 49 -18.11 -10.48 12.63
N TYR A 50 -18.11 -10.15 13.92
CA TYR A 50 -17.14 -9.24 14.51
C TYR A 50 -15.71 -9.78 14.48
N ASP A 51 -15.51 -11.10 14.62
CA ASP A 51 -14.18 -11.71 14.57
C ASP A 51 -13.54 -11.48 13.20
N LYS A 52 -14.32 -11.70 12.13
CA LYS A 52 -13.87 -11.49 10.76
C LYS A 52 -13.68 -10.00 10.43
N ALA A 53 -14.54 -9.13 10.98
CA ALA A 53 -14.37 -7.68 10.86
C ALA A 53 -13.02 -7.22 11.44
N ILE A 54 -12.66 -7.73 12.63
CA ILE A 54 -11.38 -7.43 13.29
C ILE A 54 -10.20 -7.88 12.44
N GLU A 55 -10.25 -9.08 11.85
CA GLU A 55 -9.20 -9.57 10.95
C GLU A 55 -9.03 -8.66 9.73
N TYR A 56 -10.12 -8.24 9.11
CA TYR A 56 -10.08 -7.36 7.95
C TYR A 56 -9.56 -5.96 8.28
N TYR A 57 -10.00 -5.37 9.40
CA TYR A 57 -9.44 -4.10 9.86
C TYR A 57 -7.96 -4.23 10.23
N HIS A 58 -7.54 -5.35 10.82
CA HIS A 58 -6.13 -5.62 11.07
C HIS A 58 -5.32 -5.62 9.77
N ARG A 59 -5.83 -6.27 8.71
CA ARG A 59 -5.14 -6.29 7.41
C ARG A 59 -5.07 -4.91 6.76
N ALA A 60 -6.11 -4.09 6.89
CA ALA A 60 -6.08 -2.70 6.45
C ALA A 60 -4.99 -1.89 7.19
N ILE A 61 -4.82 -2.11 8.49
CA ILE A 61 -3.79 -1.48 9.32
C ILE A 61 -2.38 -1.93 8.93
N GLU A 62 -2.17 -3.22 8.63
CA GLU A 62 -0.86 -3.71 8.17
C GLU A 62 -0.42 -3.06 6.85
N LEU A 63 -1.38 -2.77 5.97
CA LEU A 63 -1.11 -2.15 4.66
C LEU A 63 -0.98 -0.63 4.75
N ASN A 64 -1.75 0.01 5.64
CA ASN A 64 -1.65 1.43 5.93
C ASN A 64 -1.73 1.67 7.45
N PRO A 65 -0.58 1.67 8.14
CA PRO A 65 -0.53 1.88 9.59
C PRO A 65 -1.08 3.23 10.07
N GLY A 66 -1.25 4.20 9.16
CA GLY A 66 -1.83 5.52 9.44
C GLY A 66 -3.34 5.61 9.15
N PHE A 67 -3.99 4.51 8.77
CA PHE A 67 -5.41 4.52 8.43
C PHE A 67 -6.29 4.49 9.68
N VAL A 68 -6.56 5.68 10.22
CA VAL A 68 -7.24 5.91 11.50
C VAL A 68 -8.61 5.22 11.57
N ASP A 69 -9.37 5.22 10.46
CA ASP A 69 -10.72 4.65 10.42
C ASP A 69 -10.72 3.13 10.71
N ALA A 70 -9.70 2.39 10.26
CA ALA A 70 -9.58 0.97 10.56
C ALA A 70 -9.27 0.71 12.04
N TYR A 71 -8.51 1.59 12.71
CA TYR A 71 -8.32 1.46 14.16
C TYR A 71 -9.60 1.76 14.95
N TYR A 72 -10.33 2.79 14.52
CA TYR A 72 -11.58 3.18 15.13
C TYR A 72 -12.62 2.05 15.05
N ASN A 73 -12.88 1.51 13.85
CA ASN A 73 -13.88 0.46 13.68
C ASN A 73 -13.46 -0.88 14.30
N ARG A 74 -12.16 -1.20 14.38
CA ARG A 74 -11.71 -2.42 15.07
C ARG A 74 -11.98 -2.40 16.58
N GLY A 75 -12.11 -1.21 17.17
CA GLY A 75 -12.40 -1.04 18.60
C GLY A 75 -13.86 -0.75 18.93
N ALA A 76 -14.73 -0.65 17.91
CA ALA A 76 -16.16 -0.38 18.04
C ALA A 76 -16.96 -1.67 18.19
#